data_AF-A0A8T0PQZ9-F1
#
_entry.id   AF-A0A8T0PQZ9-F1
#
_cell.length_a   1.000
_cell.length_b   1.000
_cell.length_c   1.000
_cell.angle_alpha   90.00
_cell.angle_beta   90.00
_cell.angle_gamma   90.00
#
_symmetry.space_group_name_H-M   'P 1'
#
loop_
_entity.id
_entity.type
_entity.pdbx_description
1 polymer ?
#
loop_
_entity_poly.entity_id
_entity_poly.type
_entity_poly.pdbx_seq_one_letter_code
_entity_poly.pdbx_strand_id
1 'polypeptide(L)'
;MLAARRLSAATSASTSPLLGRRLSVQTQPTPPPEATESGPGAWARRAVALSLLGLTGAVAASAVSDLSVFLSCSSQAIEKATQNLQIVNAIGKPIVRGPWYSASIAVNHARHSVSCTFPVSAPQGSGLLKFKAVRLGDESWYSFLKPSDWEILIMDAILDIHTEDGKPRTMRVTIPDNTPAPPPADCTACKSHTTPPPLPADN
;
A
#
# COMPACT_ATOMS: atom_id res chain seq x y z
N MET A 1 -19.60 -49.91 -1.40
CA MET A 1 -20.54 -50.43 -2.42
C MET A 1 -20.11 -49.90 -3.77
N LEU A 2 -19.76 -50.79 -4.70
CA LEU A 2 -19.52 -50.49 -6.12
C LEU A 2 -20.85 -50.24 -6.82
N ALA A 3 -20.91 -49.29 -7.75
CA ALA A 3 -21.86 -49.33 -8.85
C ALA A 3 -21.26 -48.69 -10.10
N ALA A 4 -20.87 -49.55 -11.04
CA ALA A 4 -20.54 -49.22 -12.40
C ALA A 4 -21.82 -48.93 -13.21
N ARG A 5 -21.74 -48.05 -14.21
CA ARG A 5 -22.60 -48.10 -15.39
C ARG A 5 -21.80 -47.80 -16.64
N ARG A 6 -21.54 -48.87 -17.40
CA ARG A 6 -21.28 -48.84 -18.83
C ARG A 6 -22.62 -48.93 -19.55
N LEU A 7 -22.78 -48.21 -20.65
CA LEU A 7 -23.68 -48.56 -21.75
C LEU A 7 -22.97 -48.22 -23.07
N SER A 8 -23.09 -49.14 -24.01
CA SER A 8 -22.28 -49.31 -25.21
C SER A 8 -23.07 -48.98 -26.48
N ALA A 9 -22.32 -48.80 -27.57
CA ALA A 9 -22.63 -49.19 -28.96
C ALA A 9 -23.74 -48.37 -29.69
N ALA A 10 -23.79 -48.24 -31.02
CA ALA A 10 -23.06 -48.83 -32.15
C ALA A 10 -23.39 -48.03 -33.45
N THR A 11 -22.50 -48.10 -34.48
CA THR A 11 -22.77 -48.25 -35.94
C THR A 11 -23.70 -47.25 -36.69
N SER A 12 -23.57 -46.89 -37.97
CA SER A 12 -22.64 -47.09 -39.10
C SER A 12 -23.27 -46.43 -40.35
N ALA A 13 -22.45 -46.08 -41.36
CA ALA A 13 -22.79 -45.98 -42.81
C ALA A 13 -23.74 -44.86 -43.28
N SER A 14 -23.26 -43.86 -44.03
CA SER A 14 -23.05 -43.84 -45.51
C SER A 14 -24.31 -43.53 -46.32
N THR A 15 -24.45 -42.29 -46.82
CA THR A 15 -24.99 -41.99 -48.17
C THR A 15 -24.71 -40.53 -48.57
N SER A 16 -24.09 -40.33 -49.73
CA SER A 16 -24.13 -39.13 -50.57
C SER A 16 -24.70 -39.57 -51.93
N PRO A 17 -25.44 -38.77 -52.72
CA PRO A 17 -24.97 -37.52 -53.38
C PRO A 17 -26.10 -36.43 -53.41
N LEU A 18 -26.03 -35.19 -53.92
CA LEU A 18 -25.51 -34.60 -55.17
C LEU A 18 -25.35 -33.06 -55.02
N LEU A 19 -24.34 -32.54 -55.73
CA LEU A 19 -24.17 -31.22 -56.37
C LEU A 19 -24.54 -29.90 -55.63
N GLY A 20 -23.49 -29.10 -55.42
CA GLY A 20 -23.56 -27.67 -55.16
C GLY A 20 -22.21 -26.97 -55.43
N ARG A 21 -21.82 -26.92 -56.70
CA ARG A 21 -20.68 -26.16 -57.28
C ARG A 21 -20.49 -24.77 -56.65
N ARG A 22 -19.29 -24.43 -56.17
CA ARG A 22 -18.58 -23.16 -56.49
C ARG A 22 -17.18 -23.04 -55.85
N LEU A 23 -16.20 -22.94 -56.76
CA LEU A 23 -14.96 -22.14 -56.73
C LEU A 23 -13.94 -22.34 -55.61
N SER A 24 -12.88 -23.05 -56.03
CA SER A 24 -11.52 -22.99 -55.54
C SER A 24 -11.01 -21.55 -55.41
N VAL A 25 -10.54 -21.18 -54.22
CA VAL A 25 -9.49 -20.17 -54.04
C VAL A 25 -8.44 -20.79 -53.14
N GLN A 26 -7.36 -21.23 -53.78
CA GLN A 26 -6.17 -21.72 -53.12
C GLN A 26 -5.34 -20.51 -52.68
N THR A 27 -5.41 -20.14 -51.41
CA THR A 27 -4.49 -19.15 -50.85
C THR A 27 -3.20 -19.87 -50.45
N GLN A 28 -2.19 -19.71 -51.29
CA GLN A 28 -0.81 -20.11 -51.05
C GLN A 28 -0.28 -19.45 -49.76
N PRO A 29 0.56 -20.13 -48.94
CA PRO A 29 1.21 -19.50 -47.80
C PRO A 29 2.28 -18.54 -48.32
N THR A 30 2.07 -17.24 -48.15
CA THR A 30 3.11 -16.22 -48.37
C THR A 30 4.17 -16.36 -47.27
N PRO A 31 5.48 -16.40 -47.57
CA PRO A 31 6.50 -16.32 -46.53
C PRO A 31 6.36 -14.99 -45.78
N PRO A 32 6.68 -14.92 -44.48
CA PRO A 32 6.54 -13.69 -43.70
C PRO A 32 7.42 -12.61 -44.36
N PRO A 33 6.94 -11.37 -44.48
CA PRO A 33 7.82 -10.30 -44.90
C PRO A 33 8.90 -10.14 -43.83
N GLU A 34 10.15 -10.44 -44.18
CA GLU A 34 11.30 -9.81 -43.53
C GLU A 34 11.18 -8.30 -43.78
N ALA A 35 10.43 -7.64 -42.91
CA ALA A 35 10.40 -6.20 -42.83
C ALA A 35 11.73 -5.74 -42.25
N THR A 36 12.77 -5.74 -43.08
CA THR A 36 13.94 -4.89 -42.89
C THR A 36 13.50 -3.46 -43.23
N GLU A 37 12.53 -2.93 -42.49
CA GLU A 37 12.04 -1.57 -42.69
C GLU A 37 12.97 -0.63 -41.93
N SER A 38 14.17 -0.40 -42.48
CA SER A 38 15.08 0.65 -42.02
C SER A 38 14.78 1.95 -42.75
N GLY A 39 13.70 2.62 -42.34
CA GLY A 39 13.30 3.93 -42.85
C GLY A 39 13.00 4.92 -41.72
N PRO A 40 12.95 6.24 -41.99
CA PRO A 40 12.70 7.27 -40.99
C PRO A 40 11.40 7.04 -40.19
N GLY A 41 10.36 6.51 -40.83
CA GLY A 41 9.09 6.15 -40.18
C GLY A 41 9.20 4.99 -39.20
N ALA A 42 10.03 3.99 -39.50
CA ALA A 42 10.28 2.86 -38.59
C ALA A 42 11.09 3.29 -37.36
N TRP A 43 12.07 4.18 -37.55
CA TRP A 43 12.82 4.81 -36.45
C TRP A 43 11.93 5.67 -35.56
N ALA A 44 11.04 6.47 -36.14
CA ALA A 44 10.07 7.25 -35.37
C ALA A 44 9.14 6.33 -34.55
N ARG A 45 8.62 5.26 -35.16
CA ARG A 45 7.76 4.28 -34.47
C ARG A 45 8.49 3.58 -33.32
N ARG A 46 9.77 3.22 -33.51
CA ARG A 46 10.64 2.65 -32.45
C ARG A 46 10.88 3.65 -31.33
N ALA A 47 11.19 4.91 -31.65
CA ALA A 47 11.41 5.95 -30.65
C ALA A 47 10.14 6.20 -29.81
N VAL A 48 8.97 6.23 -30.44
CA VAL A 48 7.67 6.35 -29.75
C VAL A 48 7.43 5.14 -28.84
N ALA A 49 7.67 3.92 -29.32
CA ALA A 49 7.50 2.71 -28.52
C ALA A 49 8.43 2.69 -27.31
N LEU A 50 9.71 3.02 -27.48
CA LEU A 50 10.69 3.10 -26.40
C LEU A 50 10.33 4.19 -25.38
N SER A 51 9.82 5.34 -25.84
CA SER A 51 9.37 6.42 -24.97
C SER A 51 8.17 6.00 -24.13
N LEU A 52 7.19 5.32 -24.73
CA LEU A 52 6.02 4.80 -24.03
C LEU A 52 6.41 3.74 -23.00
N LEU A 53 7.32 2.83 -23.36
CA LEU A 53 7.85 1.83 -22.43
C LEU A 53 8.60 2.49 -21.27
N GLY A 54 9.44 3.49 -21.56
CA GLY A 54 10.17 4.24 -20.54
C GLY A 54 9.24 4.98 -19.57
N LEU A 55 8.22 5.66 -20.10
CA LEU A 55 7.23 6.37 -19.27
C LEU A 55 6.41 5.40 -18.41
N THR A 56 5.97 4.28 -19.00
CA THR A 56 5.24 3.24 -18.27
C THR A 56 6.11 2.63 -17.17
N GLY A 57 7.38 2.34 -17.47
CA GLY A 57 8.36 1.85 -16.50
C GLY A 57 8.61 2.83 -15.36
N ALA A 58 8.73 4.13 -15.66
CA ALA A 58 8.93 5.17 -14.65
C ALA A 58 7.72 5.30 -13.69
N VAL A 59 6.50 5.23 -14.22
CA VAL A 59 5.28 5.25 -13.41
C VAL A 59 5.19 3.99 -12.54
N ALA A 60 5.47 2.82 -13.10
CA ALA A 60 5.46 1.56 -12.36
C ALA A 60 6.51 1.55 -11.23
N ALA A 61 7.72 2.04 -11.50
CA ALA A 61 8.78 2.16 -10.50
C ALA A 61 8.39 3.10 -9.35
N SER A 62 7.68 4.20 -9.66
CA SER A 62 7.17 5.13 -8.65
C SER A 62 6.12 4.47 -7.75
N ALA A 63 5.18 3.72 -8.34
CA ALA A 63 4.18 2.97 -7.58
C ALA A 63 4.79 1.87 -6.70
N VAL A 64 5.82 1.17 -7.19
CA VAL A 64 6.57 0.18 -6.39
C VAL A 64 7.29 0.85 -5.21
N SER A 65 7.87 2.03 -5.43
CA SER A 65 8.50 2.78 -4.35
C SER A 65 7.51 3.15 -3.25
N ASP A 66 6.35 3.71 -3.62
CA ASP A 66 5.32 4.09 -2.64
C ASP A 66 4.73 2.88 -1.91
N LEU A 67 4.53 1.76 -2.63
CA LEU A 67 4.10 0.50 -2.03
C LEU A 67 5.13 -0.05 -1.03
N SER A 68 6.43 0.04 -1.34
CA SER A 68 7.48 -0.42 -0.43
C SER A 68 7.49 0.38 0.88
N VAL A 69 7.28 1.70 0.80
CA VAL A 69 7.15 2.58 1.97
C VAL A 69 5.94 2.20 2.80
N PHE A 70 4.79 2.01 2.15
CA PHE A 70 3.57 1.55 2.82
C PHE A 70 3.79 0.22 3.55
N LEU A 71 4.35 -0.79 2.87
CA LEU A 71 4.56 -2.12 3.44
C LEU A 71 5.54 -2.08 4.63
N SER A 72 6.62 -1.32 4.53
CA SER A 72 7.59 -1.17 5.63
C SER A 72 6.94 -0.51 6.85
N CYS A 73 6.36 0.68 6.66
CA CYS A 73 5.83 1.45 7.77
C CYS A 73 4.61 0.78 8.42
N SER A 74 3.72 0.20 7.63
CA SER A 74 2.53 -0.49 8.16
C SER A 74 2.88 -1.78 8.89
N SER A 75 4.00 -2.44 8.58
CA SER A 75 4.48 -3.60 9.34
C SER A 75 4.92 -3.19 10.74
N GLN A 76 5.69 -2.11 10.84
CA GLN A 76 6.08 -1.54 12.13
C GLN A 76 4.89 -1.01 12.94
N ALA A 77 3.91 -0.38 12.29
CA ALA A 77 2.70 0.10 12.94
C ALA A 77 1.87 -1.05 13.52
N ILE A 78 1.74 -2.17 12.79
CA ILE A 78 1.05 -3.37 13.30
C ILE A 78 1.81 -3.99 14.48
N GLU A 79 3.13 -4.01 14.43
CA GLU A 79 3.96 -4.51 15.54
C GLU A 79 3.75 -3.66 16.80
N LYS A 80 3.88 -2.33 16.68
CA LYS A 80 3.59 -1.39 17.78
C LYS A 80 2.15 -1.53 18.31
N ALA A 81 1.17 -1.77 17.44
CA ALA A 81 -0.22 -1.99 17.84
C ALA A 81 -0.42 -3.34 18.58
N THR A 82 0.29 -4.38 18.16
CA THR A 82 0.25 -5.73 18.75
C THR A 82 0.90 -5.78 20.14
N GLN A 83 1.83 -4.86 20.41
CA GLN A 83 2.45 -4.68 21.72
C GLN A 83 1.60 -3.84 22.68
N ASN A 84 0.63 -3.06 22.17
CA ASN A 84 -0.22 -2.22 23.01
C ASN A 84 -1.41 -3.00 23.59
N LEU A 85 -1.43 -3.17 24.92
CA LEU A 85 -2.49 -3.92 25.61
C LEU A 85 -3.88 -3.31 25.43
N GLN A 86 -4.02 -1.99 25.29
CA GLN A 86 -5.35 -1.37 25.10
C GLN A 86 -5.95 -1.77 23.76
N ILE A 87 -5.13 -1.85 22.71
CA ILE A 87 -5.57 -2.27 21.37
C ILE A 87 -5.88 -3.76 21.36
N VAL A 88 -4.97 -4.56 21.90
CA VAL A 88 -5.12 -6.02 21.95
C VAL A 88 -6.36 -6.44 22.73
N ASN A 89 -6.63 -5.78 23.86
CA ASN A 89 -7.81 -6.09 24.68
C ASN A 89 -9.12 -5.64 24.01
N ALA A 90 -9.07 -4.70 23.07
CA ALA A 90 -10.24 -4.16 22.42
C ALA A 90 -10.64 -4.87 21.13
N ILE A 91 -9.67 -5.26 20.30
CA ILE A 91 -9.93 -5.89 18.99
C ILE A 91 -9.35 -7.31 18.86
N GLY A 92 -8.50 -7.74 19.79
CA GLY A 92 -7.89 -9.08 19.81
C GLY A 92 -6.60 -9.21 18.99
N LYS A 93 -6.10 -10.44 18.88
CA LYS A 93 -4.97 -10.85 18.03
C LYS A 93 -5.38 -12.03 17.14
N PRO A 94 -4.81 -12.18 15.92
CA PRO A 94 -3.82 -11.30 15.29
C PRO A 94 -4.44 -10.03 14.71
N ILE A 95 -3.70 -8.92 14.73
CA ILE A 95 -4.07 -7.67 14.04
C ILE A 95 -3.57 -7.78 12.60
N VAL A 96 -4.49 -7.87 11.66
CA VAL A 96 -4.20 -8.06 10.22
C VAL A 96 -4.37 -6.75 9.49
N ARG A 97 -3.43 -6.46 8.58
CA ARG A 97 -3.51 -5.31 7.68
C ARG A 97 -4.69 -5.45 6.72
N GLY A 98 -5.47 -4.39 6.57
CA GLY A 98 -6.48 -4.30 5.54
C GLY A 98 -5.90 -4.02 4.14
N PRO A 99 -6.75 -3.87 3.13
CA PRO A 99 -6.31 -3.70 1.75
C PRO A 99 -5.55 -2.38 1.54
N TRP A 100 -4.47 -2.43 0.75
CA TRP A 100 -3.62 -1.26 0.49
C TRP A 100 -4.35 -0.14 -0.25
N TYR A 101 -5.35 -0.46 -1.08
CA TYR A 101 -6.13 0.53 -1.82
C TYR A 101 -7.09 1.33 -0.93
N SER A 102 -7.33 0.89 0.31
CA SER A 102 -8.10 1.63 1.32
C SER A 102 -7.19 2.43 2.27
N ALA A 103 -5.87 2.39 2.04
CA ALA A 103 -4.92 3.18 2.79
C ALA A 103 -4.71 4.55 2.13
N SER A 104 -4.40 5.54 2.94
CA SER A 104 -3.85 6.81 2.48
C SER A 104 -2.40 6.92 2.91
N ILE A 105 -1.57 7.45 2.02
CA ILE A 105 -0.17 7.76 2.28
C ILE A 105 0.10 9.18 1.80
N ALA A 106 0.65 9.99 2.67
CA ALA A 106 1.13 11.33 2.37
C ALA A 106 2.62 11.35 2.63
N VAL A 107 3.40 11.56 1.58
CA VAL A 107 4.86 11.63 1.63
C VAL A 107 5.24 13.10 1.54
N ASN A 108 6.06 13.58 2.48
CA ASN A 108 6.56 14.95 2.50
C ASN A 108 7.84 15.09 1.66
N HIS A 109 8.33 16.33 1.51
CA HIS A 109 9.48 16.69 0.69
C HIS A 109 10.66 15.72 0.87
N ALA A 110 11.21 15.28 -0.26
CA ALA A 110 12.31 14.33 -0.37
C ALA A 110 12.12 12.99 0.37
N ARG A 111 10.88 12.60 0.66
CA ARG A 111 10.52 11.32 1.32
C ARG A 111 11.13 11.15 2.73
N HIS A 112 11.38 12.25 3.45
CA HIS A 112 11.89 12.20 4.83
C HIS A 112 10.83 11.96 5.88
N SER A 113 9.57 12.29 5.60
CA SER A 113 8.47 12.02 6.52
C SER A 113 7.25 11.51 5.78
N VAL A 114 6.57 10.56 6.39
CA VAL A 114 5.35 9.95 5.85
C VAL A 114 4.25 10.00 6.89
N SER A 115 3.04 10.30 6.46
CA SER A 115 1.82 10.13 7.23
C SER A 115 1.00 9.06 6.54
N CYS A 116 0.62 8.01 7.25
CA CYS A 116 -0.16 6.93 6.67
C CYS A 116 -1.37 6.62 7.54
N THR A 117 -2.48 6.31 6.89
CA THR A 117 -3.69 5.78 7.52
C THR A 117 -4.08 4.51 6.78
N PHE A 118 -4.30 3.42 7.51
CA PHE A 118 -4.72 2.18 6.87
C PHE A 118 -5.66 1.36 7.78
N PRO A 119 -6.60 0.61 7.19
CA PRO A 119 -7.49 -0.25 7.96
C PRO A 119 -6.76 -1.46 8.53
N VAL A 120 -7.24 -1.92 9.68
CA VAL A 120 -6.82 -3.16 10.33
C VAL A 120 -8.05 -3.95 10.76
N SER A 121 -7.90 -5.27 10.81
CA SER A 121 -8.94 -6.20 11.23
C SER A 121 -8.38 -7.20 12.23
N ALA A 122 -9.18 -7.56 13.23
CA ALA A 122 -8.84 -8.55 14.23
C ALA A 122 -10.12 -9.32 14.67
N PRO A 123 -10.02 -10.41 15.45
CA PRO A 123 -11.17 -11.28 15.73
C PRO A 123 -12.36 -10.60 16.43
N GLN A 124 -12.13 -9.55 17.22
CA GLN A 124 -13.15 -8.88 18.04
C GLN A 124 -13.55 -7.51 17.49
N GLY A 125 -12.93 -7.06 16.39
CA GLY A 125 -13.17 -5.73 15.85
C GLY A 125 -12.28 -5.35 14.68
N SER A 126 -12.56 -4.20 14.10
CA SER A 126 -11.75 -3.58 13.07
C SER A 126 -11.28 -2.20 13.52
N GLY A 127 -10.48 -1.53 12.71
CA GLY A 127 -10.08 -0.17 13.02
C GLY A 127 -9.24 0.47 11.93
N LEU A 128 -8.79 1.68 12.21
CA LEU A 128 -7.87 2.45 11.39
C LEU A 128 -6.65 2.80 12.23
N LEU A 129 -5.47 2.39 11.76
CA LEU A 129 -4.20 2.86 12.29
C LEU A 129 -3.78 4.10 11.51
N LYS A 130 -3.47 5.17 12.23
CA LYS A 130 -2.93 6.43 11.72
C LYS A 130 -1.57 6.64 12.35
N PHE A 131 -0.56 6.92 11.56
CA PHE A 131 0.75 7.21 12.12
C PHE A 131 1.51 8.20 11.27
N LYS A 132 2.50 8.86 11.89
CA LYS A 132 3.53 9.61 11.18
C LYS A 132 4.88 9.00 11.49
N ALA A 133 5.69 8.85 10.45
CA ALA A 133 7.03 8.32 10.56
C ALA A 133 8.03 9.22 9.84
N VAL A 134 9.27 9.23 10.33
CA VAL A 134 10.42 9.87 9.68
C VAL A 134 11.41 8.83 9.23
N ARG A 135 12.13 9.10 8.14
CA ARG A 135 13.15 8.21 7.61
C ARG A 135 14.42 8.36 8.44
N LEU A 136 14.91 7.26 8.98
CA LEU A 136 16.22 7.15 9.63
C LEU A 136 17.25 6.80 8.55
N GLY A 137 18.16 7.72 8.22
CA GLY A 137 19.26 7.43 7.31
C GLY A 137 19.90 8.67 6.68
N ASP A 138 21.11 8.48 6.14
CA ASP A 138 21.88 9.55 5.52
C ASP A 138 21.38 9.88 4.12
N GLU A 139 21.44 11.15 3.74
CA GLU A 139 21.12 11.74 2.41
C GLU A 139 22.07 11.28 1.27
N SER A 140 22.58 10.07 1.35
CA SER A 140 23.42 9.51 0.30
C SER A 140 22.61 9.29 -0.96
N TRP A 141 23.22 9.58 -2.11
CA TRP A 141 22.56 9.50 -3.41
C TRP A 141 22.11 8.08 -3.80
N TYR A 142 22.60 7.03 -3.13
CA TYR A 142 22.15 5.64 -3.29
C TYR A 142 21.10 5.18 -2.29
N SER A 143 20.60 6.06 -1.42
CA SER A 143 19.63 5.71 -0.39
C SER A 143 18.34 5.10 -0.96
N PHE A 144 18.03 5.31 -2.25
CA PHE A 144 16.91 4.67 -2.93
C PHE A 144 17.03 3.14 -3.08
N LEU A 145 18.24 2.57 -2.99
CA LEU A 145 18.48 1.13 -3.10
C LEU A 145 18.42 0.39 -1.75
N LYS A 146 18.56 1.11 -0.63
CA LYS A 146 18.56 0.50 0.71
C LYS A 146 17.14 0.51 1.27
N PRO A 147 16.69 -0.58 1.92
CA PRO A 147 15.49 -0.55 2.74
C PRO A 147 15.56 0.64 3.70
N SER A 148 14.57 1.53 3.63
CA SER A 148 14.51 2.68 4.51
C SER A 148 14.08 2.22 5.91
N ASP A 149 14.90 2.55 6.89
CA ASP A 149 14.49 2.48 8.29
C ASP A 149 13.55 3.66 8.55
N TRP A 150 12.40 3.39 9.16
CA TRP A 150 11.38 4.40 9.47
C TRP A 150 11.15 4.42 10.97
N GLU A 151 11.16 5.60 11.57
CA GLU A 151 10.83 5.81 12.97
C GLU A 151 9.42 6.36 13.10
N ILE A 152 8.53 5.62 13.75
CA ILE A 152 7.15 6.06 14.00
C ILE A 152 7.14 7.01 15.20
N LEU A 153 6.99 8.30 14.92
CA LEU A 153 6.94 9.39 15.92
C LEU A 153 5.62 9.42 16.70
N ILE A 154 4.52 9.22 16.00
CA ILE A 154 3.18 9.22 16.61
C ILE A 154 2.32 8.18 15.93
N MET A 155 1.52 7.48 16.73
CA MET A 155 0.56 6.52 16.22
C MET A 155 -0.74 6.61 17.00
N ASP A 156 -1.84 6.72 16.27
CA ASP A 156 -3.20 6.67 16.79
C ASP A 156 -3.92 5.47 16.19
N ALA A 157 -4.71 4.80 17.01
CA ALA A 157 -5.63 3.76 16.60
C ALA A 157 -7.07 4.22 16.84
N ILE A 158 -7.91 4.10 15.81
CA ILE A 158 -9.36 4.30 15.91
C ILE A 158 -9.98 2.92 15.72
N LEU A 159 -10.51 2.34 16.79
CA LEU A 159 -10.96 0.96 16.85
C LEU A 159 -12.48 0.90 16.90
N ASP A 160 -13.08 0.06 16.07
CA ASP A 160 -14.51 -0.25 16.09
C ASP A 160 -14.69 -1.63 16.74
N ILE A 161 -15.24 -1.63 17.94
CA ILE A 161 -15.39 -2.80 18.80
C ILE A 161 -16.80 -3.37 18.62
N HIS A 162 -16.87 -4.68 18.36
CA HIS A 162 -18.15 -5.39 18.40
C HIS A 162 -18.55 -5.64 19.85
N THR A 163 -19.60 -4.96 20.30
CA THR A 163 -20.20 -5.16 21.65
C THR A 163 -21.37 -6.14 21.52
N GLU A 164 -21.62 -6.97 22.54
CA GLU A 164 -22.74 -7.94 22.55
C GLU A 164 -24.11 -7.28 22.31
N ASP A 165 -24.28 -6.02 22.75
CA ASP A 165 -25.51 -5.24 22.56
C ASP A 165 -25.77 -4.84 21.08
N GLY A 166 -24.90 -5.25 20.15
CA GLY A 166 -25.00 -4.93 18.72
C GLY A 166 -24.71 -3.46 18.37
N LYS A 167 -24.42 -2.61 19.36
CA LYS A 167 -24.11 -1.19 19.15
C LYS A 167 -22.61 -1.01 18.83
N PRO A 168 -22.25 -0.35 17.72
CA PRO A 168 -20.87 -0.07 17.41
C PRO A 168 -20.28 0.90 18.44
N ARG A 169 -19.13 0.56 19.02
CA ARG A 169 -18.39 1.42 19.94
C ARG A 169 -17.02 1.74 19.34
N THR A 170 -16.79 3.02 19.08
CA THR A 170 -15.49 3.50 18.63
C THR A 170 -14.61 3.88 19.83
N MET A 171 -13.38 3.36 19.87
CA MET A 171 -12.36 3.69 20.85
C MET A 171 -11.15 4.32 20.16
N ARG A 172 -10.58 5.37 20.76
CA ARG A 172 -9.33 5.98 20.27
C ARG A 172 -8.20 5.72 21.25
N VAL A 173 -7.08 5.23 20.74
CA VAL A 173 -5.86 4.97 21.50
C VAL A 173 -4.72 5.72 20.85
N THR A 174 -4.12 6.67 21.58
CA THR A 174 -2.87 7.30 21.18
C THR A 174 -1.72 6.50 21.79
N ILE A 175 -0.79 6.08 20.95
CA ILE A 175 0.38 5.30 21.33
C ILE A 175 1.55 6.29 21.38
N PRO A 176 2.07 6.57 22.58
CA PRO A 176 3.18 7.50 22.72
C PRO A 176 4.42 6.94 22.01
N ASP A 177 5.28 7.85 21.57
CA ASP A 177 6.57 7.46 21.03
C ASP A 177 7.38 6.74 22.13
N ASN A 178 8.12 5.70 21.75
CA ASN A 178 9.01 4.98 22.68
C ASN A 178 10.31 5.78 22.92
N THR A 179 10.36 7.06 22.54
CA THR A 179 11.44 7.95 22.94
C THR A 179 11.46 7.98 24.47
N PRO A 180 12.59 7.65 25.12
CA PRO A 180 12.74 7.94 26.54
C PRO A 180 12.36 9.41 26.73
N ALA A 181 11.45 9.69 27.66
CA ALA A 181 11.19 11.06 28.06
C ALA A 181 12.56 11.72 28.28
N PRO A 182 12.85 12.89 27.69
CA PRO A 182 14.06 13.60 28.02
C PRO A 182 14.12 13.67 29.56
N PRO A 183 15.27 13.37 30.19
CA PRO A 183 15.39 13.44 31.63
C PRO A 183 14.81 14.79 32.07
N PRO A 184 14.00 14.84 33.13
CA PRO A 184 13.32 16.06 33.55
C PRO A 184 14.36 17.17 33.56
N ALA A 185 14.23 18.12 32.64
CA ALA A 185 15.09 19.28 32.64
C ALA A 185 14.84 19.94 34.00
N ASP A 186 15.87 20.02 34.83
CA ASP A 186 15.78 20.68 36.12
C ASP A 186 15.21 22.08 35.90
N CYS A 187 13.94 22.25 36.25
CA CYS A 187 13.19 23.48 36.17
C CYS A 187 13.77 24.49 37.16
N THR A 188 14.95 25.04 36.85
CA THR A 188 15.59 26.11 37.62
C THR A 188 15.63 27.43 36.86
N ALA A 189 15.14 27.49 35.62
CA ALA A 189 15.04 28.74 34.86
C ALA A 189 13.75 29.56 35.13
N CYS A 190 12.86 29.12 36.01
CA CYS A 190 11.72 29.92 36.46
C CYS A 190 12.01 30.59 37.81
N LYS A 191 13.03 31.44 37.88
CA LYS A 191 13.10 32.47 38.93
C LYS A 191 13.39 33.83 38.29
N SER A 192 12.49 34.76 38.63
CA SER A 192 12.51 36.21 38.43
C SER A 192 11.86 36.76 37.15
N HIS A 193 10.54 36.63 37.04
CA HIS A 193 9.76 37.79 36.59
C HIS A 193 9.50 38.67 37.82
N THR A 194 10.32 39.70 37.98
CA THR A 194 10.08 40.79 38.92
C THR A 194 8.84 41.55 38.44
N THR A 195 7.81 41.58 39.28
CA THR A 195 6.64 42.46 39.15
C THR A 195 7.10 43.92 39.03
N PRO A 196 6.69 44.69 38.01
CA PRO A 196 6.97 46.12 37.98
C PRO A 196 6.19 46.85 39.09
N PRO A 197 6.77 47.87 39.74
CA PRO A 197 6.12 48.58 40.84
C PRO A 197 4.87 49.33 40.37
N PRO A 198 3.86 49.50 41.24
CA PRO A 198 2.65 50.23 40.89
C PRO A 198 2.95 51.72 40.67
N LEU A 199 2.38 52.28 39.61
CA LEU A 199 2.38 53.71 39.31
C LEU A 199 1.74 54.49 40.48
N PRO A 200 2.30 55.63 40.89
CA PRO A 200 1.69 56.47 41.91
C PRO A 200 0.39 57.08 41.39
N ALA A 201 -0.63 57.10 42.25
CA ALA A 201 -1.86 57.83 42.03
C ALA A 201 -1.57 59.33 42.13
N ASP A 202 -1.73 60.05 41.02
CA ASP A 202 -1.80 61.50 41.04
C ASP A 202 -3.24 61.95 41.32
N ASN A 203 -3.30 63.01 42.13
CA ASN A 203 -4.45 63.68 42.72
C ASN A 203 -5.25 64.50 41.70
#